data_AF-A0A5C1HTH6-F1
#
_entry.id   AF-A0A5C1HTH6-F1
#
_cell.length_a   1.000
_cell.length_b   1.000
_cell.length_c   1.000
_cell.angle_alpha   90.00
_cell.angle_beta   90.00
_cell.angle_gamma   90.00
#
_symmetry.space_group_name_H-M   'P 1'
#
loop_
_entity.id
_entity.type
_entity.pdbx_description
1 polymer ?
#
loop_
_entity_poly.entity_id
_entity_poly.type
_entity_poly.pdbx_seq_one_letter_code
_entity_poly.pdbx_strand_id
1 'polypeptide(L)' 'MKDLTTLGIKDEKALVKVFGKTLVKGTEVSRKTNDFGRTISKVINIGKKGSITTSFFYEGGDLSKILKVTTLMPKIFKQ' A
#
# COMPACT_ATOMS: atom_id res chain seq x y z
N MET A 1 -12.58 8.75 -2.45
CA MET A 1 -13.43 7.55 -2.47
C MET A 1 -13.66 7.01 -3.88
N LYS A 2 -14.05 7.84 -4.87
CA LYS A 2 -14.33 7.42 -6.25
C LYS A 2 -13.25 6.52 -6.86
N ASP A 3 -11.97 6.83 -6.67
CA ASP A 3 -10.87 6.04 -7.22
C ASP A 3 -10.77 4.64 -6.62
N LEU A 4 -10.95 4.50 -5.30
CA LEU A 4 -10.95 3.20 -4.63
C LEU A 4 -12.14 2.35 -5.11
N THR A 5 -13.32 2.96 -5.24
CA THR A 5 -14.50 2.29 -5.80
C THR A 5 -14.28 1.85 -7.25
N THR A 6 -13.63 2.68 -8.07
CA THR A 6 -13.23 2.33 -9.45
C THR A 6 -12.30 1.13 -9.49
N LEU A 7 -11.36 1.04 -8.54
CA LEU A 7 -10.48 -0.12 -8.36
C LEU A 7 -11.21 -1.35 -7.77
N GLY A 8 -12.47 -1.22 -7.39
CA GLY A 8 -13.28 -2.31 -6.82
C GLY A 8 -13.16 -2.45 -5.29
N ILE A 9 -12.58 -1.46 -4.62
CA ILE A 9 -12.47 -1.40 -3.16
C ILE A 9 -13.67 -0.61 -2.64
N LYS A 10 -14.70 -1.34 -2.21
CA LYS A 10 -16.01 -0.77 -1.86
C LYS A 10 -16.22 -0.61 -0.35
N ASP A 11 -15.49 -1.37 0.45
CA ASP A 11 -15.63 -1.42 1.90
C ASP A 11 -14.26 -1.56 2.57
N GLU A 12 -14.25 -1.42 3.90
CA GLU A 12 -13.04 -1.51 4.71
C GLU A 12 -12.38 -2.90 4.62
N LYS A 13 -13.19 -3.97 4.55
CA LYS A 13 -12.69 -5.34 4.44
C LYS A 13 -11.91 -5.56 3.15
N ALA A 14 -12.39 -5.01 2.04
CA ALA A 14 -11.71 -5.00 0.76
C ALA A 14 -10.42 -4.17 0.81
N LEU A 15 -10.44 -3.05 1.53
CA LEU A 15 -9.27 -2.20 1.70
C LEU A 15 -8.15 -2.89 2.50
N VAL A 16 -8.50 -3.51 3.63
CA VAL A 16 -7.55 -4.30 4.45
C VAL A 16 -6.98 -5.46 3.65
N LYS A 17 -7.80 -6.15 2.85
CA LYS A 17 -7.33 -7.22 1.95
C LYS A 17 -6.32 -6.70 0.93
N VAL A 18 -6.51 -5.49 0.41
CA VAL A 18 -5.53 -4.85 -0.48
C VAL A 18 -4.24 -4.53 0.26
N PHE A 19 -4.27 -4.01 1.48
CA PHE A 19 -3.06 -3.76 2.26
C PHE A 19 -2.25 -5.06 2.47
N GLY A 20 -2.90 -6.14 2.89
CA GLY A 20 -2.24 -7.44 3.04
C GLY A 20 -1.68 -7.96 1.72
N LYS A 21 -2.41 -7.79 0.62
CA LYS A 21 -1.93 -8.19 -0.71
C LYS A 21 -0.72 -7.35 -1.16
N THR A 22 -0.75 -6.04 -0.96
CA THR A 22 0.36 -5.13 -1.30
C THR A 22 1.59 -5.43 -0.43
N LEU A 23 1.39 -5.77 0.84
CA LEU A 23 2.48 -6.14 1.74
C LEU A 23 3.24 -7.38 1.25
N VAL A 24 2.51 -8.43 0.86
CA VAL A 24 3.09 -9.73 0.49
C VAL A 24 3.53 -9.76 -0.97
N LYS A 25 2.72 -9.23 -1.89
CA LYS A 25 2.90 -9.38 -3.35
C LYS A 25 3.23 -8.07 -4.07
N GLY A 26 3.23 -6.94 -3.36
CA GLY A 26 3.57 -5.66 -3.94
C GLY A 26 5.07 -5.55 -4.20
N THR A 27 5.42 -4.85 -5.28
CA THR A 27 6.81 -4.52 -5.62
C THR A 27 7.23 -3.31 -4.80
N GLU A 28 8.37 -3.39 -4.13
CA GLU A 28 8.96 -2.24 -3.44
C GLU A 28 9.37 -1.18 -4.46
N VAL A 29 8.87 0.04 -4.28
CA VAL A 29 9.18 1.19 -5.16
C VAL A 29 9.97 2.27 -4.43
N SER A 30 9.94 2.26 -3.10
CA SER A 30 10.74 3.16 -2.28
C SER A 30 10.96 2.58 -0.90
N ARG A 31 12.13 2.89 -0.34
CA ARG A 31 12.48 2.63 1.05
C ARG A 31 13.15 3.87 1.61
N LYS A 32 12.66 4.33 2.76
CA LYS A 32 13.23 5.44 3.51
C LYS A 32 13.45 5.01 4.95
N THR A 33 14.61 5.34 5.50
CA THR A 33 14.93 5.10 6.90
C THR A 33 15.31 6.45 7.52
N ASN A 34 14.82 6.71 8.73
CA ASN A 34 15.19 7.84 9.55
C ASN A 34 15.39 7.38 10.99
N ASP A 35 15.69 8.32 11.89
CA ASP A 35 15.98 8.02 13.30
C ASP A 35 14.79 7.38 14.05
N PHE A 36 13.57 7.48 13.51
CA PHE A 36 12.35 6.92 14.12
C PHE A 36 11.98 5.54 13.58
N GLY A 37 12.46 5.18 12.39
CA GLY A 37 12.19 3.88 11.79
C GLY A 37 12.31 3.84 10.28
N ARG A 38 11.64 2.86 9.68
CA ARG A 38 11.73 2.57 8.25
C ARG A 38 10.36 2.60 7.60
N THR A 39 10.20 3.38 6.53
CA THR A 39 9.03 3.34 5.67
C THR A 39 9.37 2.59 4.39
N ILE A 40 8.57 1.57 4.06
CA ILE A 40 8.66 0.84 2.79
C ILE A 40 7.38 1.11 2.00
N SER A 41 7.52 1.68 0.81
CA SER A 41 6.41 1.88 -0.12
C SER A 41 6.41 0.77 -1.15
N LYS A 42 5.28 0.06 -1.25
CA LYS A 42 5.07 -1.00 -2.24
C LYS A 42 3.92 -0.65 -3.16
N VAL A 43 4.03 -1.04 -4.43
CA VAL A 43 2.98 -0.88 -5.43
C VAL A 43 2.43 -2.24 -5.82
N ILE A 44 1.12 -2.31 -6.06
CA ILE A 44 0.48 -3.47 -6.66
C ILE A 44 -0.51 -3.05 -7.74
N ASN A 45 -0.59 -3.84 -8.82
CA ASN A 45 -1.60 -3.66 -9.86
C ASN A 45 -2.92 -4.31 -9.46
N ILE A 46 -4.02 -3.59 -9.69
CA ILE A 46 -5.39 -4.04 -9.47
C ILE A 46 -6.02 -4.36 -10.82
N GLY A 47 -5.66 -5.54 -11.35
CA GLY A 47 -6.07 -5.96 -12.69
C GLY A 47 -5.68 -4.92 -13.76
N LYS A 48 -6.58 -4.67 -14.72
CA LYS A 48 -6.40 -3.65 -15.77
C LYS A 48 -6.89 -2.26 -15.36
N LYS A 49 -7.35 -2.08 -14.11
CA LYS A 49 -8.04 -0.86 -13.66
C LYS A 49 -7.07 0.22 -13.17
N GLY A 50 -5.93 -0.19 -12.64
CA GLY A 50 -4.97 0.73 -12.04
C GLY A 50 -3.98 0.04 -11.13
N SER A 51 -3.27 0.85 -10.34
CA SER A 51 -2.34 0.40 -9.32
C SER A 51 -2.60 1.11 -8.00
N ILE A 52 -2.12 0.52 -6.92
CA ILE A 52 -2.17 1.09 -5.58
C ILE A 52 -0.77 1.07 -5.00
N THR A 53 -0.32 2.23 -4.53
CA THR A 53 0.87 2.35 -3.70
C THR A 53 0.46 2.43 -2.24
N THR A 54 1.05 1.57 -1.42
CA THR A 54 0.85 1.56 0.04
C THR A 54 2.21 1.72 0.73
N SER A 55 2.27 2.64 1.69
CA SER A 55 3.45 2.84 2.53
C SER A 55 3.25 2.20 3.89
N PHE A 56 4.22 1.38 4.29
CA PHE A 56 4.26 0.66 5.56
C PHE A 56 5.40 1.21 6.41
N PHE A 57 5.07 1.74 7.58
CA PHE A 57 6.05 2.23 8.55
C PHE A 57 6.34 1.15 9.60
N TYR A 58 7.62 0.89 9.80
CA TYR A 58 8.18 -0.04 10.76
C TYR A 58 8.94 0.76 11.82
N GLU A 59 8.38 0.80 13.02
CA GLU A 59 8.91 1.58 14.14
C GLU A 59 10.26 1.02 14.61
N GLY A 60 11.26 1.90 14.76
CA GLY A 60 12.64 1.48 15.04
C GLY A 60 13.33 0.73 13.90
N GLY A 61 12.70 0.63 12.72
CA GLY A 61 13.27 -0.02 11.53
C GLY A 61 13.22 -1.54 11.54
N ASP A 62 12.61 -2.13 12.57
CA ASP A 62 12.46 -3.56 12.75
C ASP A 62 11.30 -4.10 11.90
N LEU A 63 11.64 -4.91 10.91
CA LEU A 63 10.68 -5.50 9.97
C LEU A 63 9.85 -6.64 10.58
N SER A 64 10.21 -7.10 11.78
CA SER A 64 9.45 -8.10 12.54
C SER A 64 8.33 -7.48 13.38
N LYS A 65 8.36 -6.15 13.60
CA LYS A 65 7.35 -5.44 14.39
C LYS A 65 6.07 -5.15 13.60
N ILE A 66 5.01 -4.88 14.35
CA ILE A 66 3.73 -4.44 13.80
C ILE A 66 3.96 -3.16 12.99
N LEU A 67 3.65 -3.25 11.71
CA LEU A 67 3.72 -2.13 10.80
C LEU A 67 2.48 -1.25 10.89
N LYS A 68 2.63 0.04 10.59
CA LYS A 68 1.52 1.00 10.45
C LYS A 68 1.37 1.38 8.99
N VAL A 69 0.14 1.33 8.45
CA VAL A 69 -0.13 1.86 7.11
C VAL A 69 -0.19 3.38 7.20
N THR A 70 0.74 4.07 6.53
CA THR A 70 0.86 5.54 6.62
C THR A 70 0.35 6.27 5.39
N THR A 71 0.31 5.62 4.23
CA THR A 71 -0.13 6.25 2.99
C THR A 71 -0.79 5.24 2.07
N LEU A 72 -1.85 5.69 1.40
CA LEU A 72 -2.54 4.99 0.33
C LEU A 72 -2.71 5.92 -0.86
N MET A 73 -2.05 5.59 -1.98
CA MET A 73 -2.16 6.36 -3.22
C MET A 73 -2.70 5.47 -4.34
N PRO A 74 -3.99 5.59 -4.70
CA PRO A 74 -4.53 4.92 -5.88
C PRO A 74 -4.11 5.66 -7.16
N LYS A 75 -3.84 4.90 -8.22
CA LYS A 75 -3.60 5.41 -9.58
C LYS A 75 -4.52 4.66 -10.54
N ILE A 76 -5.45 5.36 -11.14
CA ILE A 76 -6.36 4.80 -12.14
C ILE A 76 -5.69 4.85 -13.52
N PHE A 77 -5.71 3.74 -14.25
CA PHE A 77 -5.28 3.76 -15.64
C PHE A 77 -6.43 4.36 -16.45
N LYS A 78 -6.18 5.50 -17.11
CA LYS A 78 -7.13 6.02 -18.11
C LYS A 78 -7.18 5.00 -19.24
N GLN A 79 -8.37 4.51 -19.53
CA GLN A 79 -8.67 3.90 -20.83
C GLN A 79 -8.96 5.01 -21.83
#